data_AF-A0A6B3I9P9-F1
#
_entry.id   AF-A0A6B3I9P9-F1
#
_cell.length_a   1.000
_cell.length_b   1.000
_cell.length_c   1.000
_cell.angle_alpha   90.00
_cell.angle_beta   90.00
_cell.angle_gamma   90.00
#
_symmetry.space_group_name_H-M   'P 1'
#
loop_
_entity.id
_entity.type
_entity.pdbx_description
1 polymer ?
#
loop_
_entity_poly.entity_id
_entity_poly.type
_entity_poly.pdbx_seq_one_letter_code
_entity_poly.pdbx_strand_id
1 'polypeptide(L)'
;EHTFLVVNSVRGRIGALADGDTAAGHRDALWLVYFESYWPDAADDKRNVEWLRALYQELYADTGGVPVPNGVTDGCYVNYPDTDLGDPAYNSSGV
;
A
#
# COMPACT_ATOMS: atom_id res chain seq x y z
N GLU A 1 -9.70 11.05 -16.19
CA GLU A 1 -9.44 10.47 -14.87
C GLU A 1 -9.43 8.96 -15.02
N HIS A 2 -8.37 8.31 -14.53
CA HIS A 2 -8.23 6.87 -14.56
C HIS A 2 -7.66 6.41 -13.24
N THR A 3 -8.26 5.39 -12.64
CA THR A 3 -7.74 4.73 -11.46
C THR A 3 -7.43 3.28 -11.79
N PHE A 4 -6.27 2.81 -11.34
CA PHE A 4 -5.84 1.44 -11.51
C PHE A 4 -5.51 0.80 -10.16
N LEU A 5 -5.86 -0.47 -10.06
CA LEU A 5 -5.31 -1.40 -9.08
C LEU A 5 -4.38 -2.34 -9.85
N VAL A 6 -3.07 -2.17 -9.66
CA VAL A 6 -2.07 -2.98 -10.34
C VAL A 6 -1.62 -4.09 -9.39
N VAL A 7 -1.83 -5.34 -9.78
CA VAL A 7 -1.44 -6.51 -8.99
C VAL A 7 -0.29 -7.21 -9.70
N ASN A 8 0.91 -7.08 -9.14
CA ASN A 8 2.11 -7.73 -9.67
C ASN A 8 2.40 -9.01 -8.89
N SER A 9 2.69 -10.11 -9.59
CA SER A 9 3.28 -11.28 -8.93
C SER A 9 4.65 -10.92 -8.39
N VAL A 10 4.86 -11.16 -7.11
CA VAL A 10 6.16 -11.08 -6.43
C VAL A 10 6.52 -12.49 -5.91
N ARG A 11 7.60 -12.61 -5.15
CA ARG A 11 8.23 -13.86 -4.70
C ARG A 11 9.19 -14.47 -5.73
N GLY A 12 9.02 -15.74 -6.08
CA GLY A 12 10.03 -16.54 -6.75
C GLY A 12 11.35 -16.54 -5.96
N ARG A 13 12.45 -16.18 -6.63
CA ARG A 13 13.78 -16.11 -6.01
C ARG A 13 13.93 -15.02 -4.94
N ILE A 14 13.01 -14.04 -4.89
CA ILE A 14 13.01 -13.01 -3.83
C ILE A 14 12.79 -13.65 -2.46
N GLY A 15 11.87 -14.62 -2.38
CA GLY A 15 11.54 -15.36 -1.15
C GLY A 15 12.49 -16.52 -0.83
N ALA A 16 13.61 -16.65 -1.55
CA ALA A 16 14.65 -17.64 -1.22
C ALA A 16 15.62 -17.15 -0.12
N LEU A 17 15.56 -15.86 0.21
CA LEU A 17 16.30 -15.24 1.32
C LEU A 17 15.39 -15.15 2.55
N ALA A 18 15.98 -15.17 3.73
CA ALA A 18 15.28 -14.87 4.97
C ALA A 18 15.04 -13.34 5.11
N ASP A 19 14.04 -12.95 5.91
CA ASP A 19 13.61 -11.56 6.07
C ASP A 19 14.76 -10.61 6.49
N GLY A 20 15.71 -11.11 7.28
CA GLY A 20 16.85 -10.35 7.78
C GLY A 20 18.11 -10.38 6.90
N ASP A 21 18.11 -11.12 5.79
CA ASP A 21 19.30 -11.25 4.94
C ASP A 21 19.63 -9.95 4.18
N THR A 22 18.64 -9.08 3.97
CA THR A 22 18.83 -7.73 3.41
C THR A 22 17.87 -6.73 4.06
N ALA A 23 18.00 -5.44 3.73
CA ALA A 23 17.07 -4.41 4.20
C ALA A 23 15.64 -4.51 3.61
N ALA A 24 15.41 -5.38 2.62
CA ALA A 24 14.08 -5.66 2.10
C ALA A 24 13.48 -6.86 2.85
N GLY A 25 12.57 -6.58 3.80
CA GLY A 25 12.02 -7.59 4.71
C GLY A 25 10.92 -8.46 4.13
N HIS A 26 10.22 -8.01 3.08
CA HIS A 26 9.05 -8.72 2.53
C HIS A 26 9.47 -9.92 1.66
N ARG A 27 9.51 -11.12 2.25
CA ARG A 27 9.97 -12.35 1.56
C ARG A 27 8.87 -13.35 1.25
N ASP A 28 7.75 -13.29 1.95
CA ASP A 28 6.66 -14.27 1.80
C ASP A 28 5.46 -13.75 0.99
N ALA A 29 5.37 -12.43 0.77
CA ALA A 29 4.34 -11.82 -0.06
C ALA A 29 4.26 -12.46 -1.46
N LEU A 30 3.04 -12.76 -1.91
CA LEU A 30 2.77 -13.30 -3.25
C LEU A 30 2.45 -12.21 -4.28
N TRP A 31 1.89 -11.09 -3.81
CA TRP A 31 1.44 -10.00 -4.65
C TRP A 31 1.99 -8.66 -4.12
N LEU A 32 2.50 -7.83 -5.03
CA LEU A 32 2.79 -6.43 -4.77
C LEU A 32 1.70 -5.61 -5.46
N VAL A 33 0.92 -4.90 -4.65
CA VAL A 33 -0.26 -4.16 -5.10
C VAL A 33 0.04 -2.67 -5.11
N TYR A 34 -0.33 -1.99 -6.20
CA TYR A 34 -0.17 -0.55 -6.37
C TYR A 34 -1.53 0.09 -6.70
N PHE A 35 -1.86 1.16 -5.99
CA PHE A 35 -3.09 1.94 -6.16
C PHE A 35 -2.69 3.28 -6.75
N GLU A 36 -3.22 3.60 -7.93
CA GLU A 36 -2.83 4.79 -8.66
C GLU A 36 -4.05 5.47 -9.26
N SER A 37 -4.11 6.79 -9.15
CA SER A 37 -5.09 7.61 -9.88
C SER A 37 -4.34 8.67 -10.68
N TYR A 38 -4.78 8.89 -11.93
CA TYR A 38 -4.19 9.84 -12.87
C TYR A 38 -5.24 10.79 -13.41
N TRP A 39 -4.96 12.07 -13.33
CA TRP A 39 -5.81 13.14 -13.83
C TRP A 39 -4.97 14.31 -14.37
N PRO A 40 -5.47 15.07 -15.36
CA PRO A 40 -4.69 16.12 -16.02
C PRO A 40 -4.85 17.51 -15.39
N ASP A 41 -5.92 17.75 -14.62
CA ASP A 41 -6.27 19.09 -14.11
C ASP A 41 -6.12 19.16 -12.58
N ALA A 42 -5.30 20.08 -12.09
CA ALA A 42 -5.08 20.27 -10.66
C ALA A 42 -6.35 20.65 -9.88
N ALA A 43 -7.39 21.17 -10.55
CA ALA A 43 -8.69 21.42 -9.93
C ALA A 43 -9.34 20.13 -9.38
N ASP A 44 -8.93 18.97 -9.91
CA ASP A 44 -9.45 17.66 -9.52
C ASP A 44 -8.59 16.95 -8.46
N ASP A 45 -7.49 17.55 -7.98
CA ASP A 45 -6.56 16.96 -7.00
C ASP A 45 -7.29 16.44 -5.77
N LYS A 46 -8.08 17.32 -5.13
CA LYS A 46 -8.80 16.99 -3.91
C LYS A 46 -9.72 15.79 -4.11
N ARG A 47 -10.52 15.79 -5.19
CA ARG A 47 -11.47 14.72 -5.51
C ARG A 47 -10.74 13.39 -5.65
N ASN A 48 -9.68 13.36 -6.44
CA ASN A 48 -8.97 12.13 -6.76
C ASN A 48 -8.20 11.56 -5.57
N VAL A 49 -7.54 12.43 -4.80
CA VAL A 49 -6.80 12.02 -3.60
C VAL A 49 -7.77 11.52 -2.52
N GLU A 50 -8.88 12.22 -2.27
CA GLU A 50 -9.90 11.76 -1.30
C GLU A 50 -10.53 10.43 -1.72
N TRP A 51 -10.78 10.22 -3.02
CA TRP A 51 -11.30 8.96 -3.52
C TRP A 51 -10.31 7.80 -3.27
N LEU A 52 -9.02 7.99 -3.58
CA LEU A 52 -8.01 6.95 -3.40
C LEU A 52 -7.80 6.62 -1.92
N ARG A 53 -7.77 7.64 -1.06
CA ARG A 53 -7.71 7.48 0.40
C ARG A 53 -8.89 6.68 0.93
N ALA A 54 -10.11 7.02 0.50
CA ALA A 54 -11.31 6.31 0.94
C ALA A 54 -11.28 4.83 0.53
N LEU A 55 -10.90 4.54 -0.72
CA LEU A 55 -10.73 3.16 -1.19
C LEU A 55 -9.71 2.39 -0.33
N TYR A 56 -8.53 2.98 -0.10
CA TYR A 56 -7.46 2.35 0.65
C TYR A 56 -7.86 2.08 2.12
N GLN A 57 -8.47 3.08 2.77
CA GLN A 57 -8.96 2.93 4.14
C GLN A 57 -10.06 1.89 4.27
N GLU A 58 -11.01 1.85 3.32
CA GLU A 58 -12.08 0.85 3.32
C GLU A 58 -11.53 -0.56 3.11
N LEU A 59 -10.57 -0.73 2.20
CA LEU A 59 -9.93 -2.02 1.94
C LEU A 59 -9.20 -2.58 3.18
N TYR A 60 -8.59 -1.71 3.98
CA TYR A 60 -7.84 -2.08 5.17
C TYR A 60 -8.53 -1.67 6.48
N ALA A 61 -9.86 -1.56 6.47
CA ALA A 61 -10.63 -1.08 7.62
C ALA A 61 -10.38 -1.93 8.88
N ASP A 62 -10.27 -3.25 8.72
CA ASP A 62 -10.06 -4.21 9.81
C ASP A 62 -8.69 -4.06 10.51
N THR A 63 -7.74 -3.38 9.86
CA THR A 63 -6.37 -3.16 10.35
C THR A 63 -6.07 -1.68 10.59
N GLY A 64 -7.11 -0.85 10.73
CA GLY A 64 -6.96 0.57 11.05
C GLY A 64 -6.62 1.45 9.86
N GLY A 65 -6.98 1.02 8.65
CA GLY A 65 -6.88 1.80 7.41
C GLY A 65 -5.61 1.56 6.58
N VAL A 66 -4.74 0.63 7.01
CA VAL A 66 -3.45 0.32 6.34
C VAL A 66 -3.14 -1.19 6.37
N PRO A 67 -2.32 -1.72 5.44
CA PRO A 67 -1.97 -3.15 5.34
C PRO A 67 -0.96 -3.57 6.42
N VAL A 68 -1.38 -3.57 7.68
CA VAL A 68 -0.54 -4.01 8.82
C VAL A 68 0.05 -5.40 8.54
N PRO A 69 1.36 -5.63 8.74
CA PRO A 69 1.95 -6.97 8.64
C PRO A 69 1.21 -7.97 9.55
N ASN A 70 0.59 -8.99 8.96
CA ASN A 70 -0.21 -10.01 9.64
C ASN A 70 -0.27 -11.30 8.78
N GLY A 71 -1.31 -12.14 8.92
CA GLY A 71 -1.47 -13.36 8.13
C GLY A 71 -1.97 -13.16 6.68
N VAL A 72 -2.28 -11.93 6.27
CA VAL A 72 -2.85 -11.57 4.97
C VAL A 72 -1.97 -10.57 4.23
N THR A 73 -1.55 -9.51 4.92
CA THR A 73 -0.71 -8.43 4.38
C THR A 73 0.68 -8.45 5.01
N ASP A 74 1.67 -7.92 4.28
CA ASP A 74 3.07 -7.87 4.72
C ASP A 74 3.56 -6.42 4.84
N GLY A 75 2.70 -5.42 4.93
CA GLY A 75 3.10 -4.01 4.99
C GLY A 75 3.14 -3.31 3.63
N CYS A 76 3.93 -2.24 3.57
CA CYS A 76 4.08 -1.35 2.42
C CYS A 76 5.50 -1.40 1.86
N TYR A 77 5.63 -1.09 0.56
CA TYR A 77 6.93 -1.06 -0.11
C TYR A 77 7.48 0.37 -0.16
N VAL A 78 8.67 0.60 0.40
CA VAL A 78 9.27 1.95 0.57
C VAL A 78 9.43 2.74 -0.74
N ASN A 79 9.60 2.07 -1.89
CA ASN A 79 9.68 2.75 -3.19
C ASN A 79 8.32 3.25 -3.71
N TYR A 80 7.22 2.90 -3.04
CA TYR A 80 5.88 3.48 -3.20
C TYR A 80 5.58 4.31 -1.94
N PRO A 81 6.26 5.46 -1.76
CA PRO A 81 6.10 6.25 -0.56
C PRO A 81 4.70 6.85 -0.50
N ASP A 82 4.11 6.76 0.68
CA ASP A 82 2.83 7.37 1.01
C ASP A 82 2.94 8.06 2.36
N THR A 83 2.75 9.38 2.38
CA THR A 83 2.79 10.18 3.62
C THR A 83 1.60 9.91 4.53
N ASP A 84 0.49 9.42 3.99
CA ASP A 84 -0.73 9.15 4.75
C ASP A 84 -0.52 8.00 5.75
N LEU A 85 0.43 7.09 5.49
CA LEU A 85 0.85 6.05 6.43
C LEU A 85 1.38 6.61 7.75
N GLY A 86 1.92 7.83 7.76
CA GLY A 86 2.41 8.52 8.96
C GLY A 86 1.39 9.47 9.60
N ASP A 87 0.20 9.61 9.03
CA ASP A 87 -0.84 10.52 9.50
C ASP A 87 -1.91 9.76 10.30
N PRO A 88 -2.14 10.07 11.58
CA PRO A 88 -3.17 9.44 12.41
C PRO A 88 -4.60 9.58 11.86
N ALA A 89 -4.86 10.52 10.95
CA ALA A 89 -6.15 10.64 10.27
C ALA A 89 -6.39 9.48 9.29
N TYR A 90 -5.34 8.87 8.75
CA TYR A 90 -5.42 7.79 7.76
C TYR A 90 -4.94 6.43 8.30
N ASN A 91 -3.95 6.43 9.18
CA ASN A 91 -3.42 5.25 9.84
C ASN A 91 -3.73 5.26 11.35
N SER A 92 -4.67 4.41 11.75
CA SER A 92 -5.05 4.21 13.16
C SER A 92 -4.52 2.90 13.74
N SER A 93 -3.65 2.18 13.02
CA SER A 93 -3.19 0.83 13.39
C SER A 93 -2.32 0.78 14.65
N GLY A 94 -1.62 1.89 14.98
CA GLY A 94 -0.69 1.95 16.11
C GLY A 94 0.62 1.18 15.90
N VAL A 95 0.91 0.75 14.67
CA VAL A 95 2.16 0.09 14.25
C VAL A 95 3.14 1.10 13.67
#